data_AF-A0A9J7Z713-F1
#
_entry.id   AF-A0A9J7Z713-F1
#
_cell.length_a   1.000
_cell.length_b   1.000
_cell.length_c   1.000
_cell.angle_alpha   90.00
_cell.angle_beta   90.00
_cell.angle_gamma   90.00
#
_symmetry.space_group_name_H-M   'P 1'
#
loop_
_entity.id
_entity.type
_entity.pdbx_description
1 polymer ?
#
loop_
_entity_poly.entity_id
_entity_poly.type
_entity_poly.pdbx_seq_one_letter_code
_entity_poly.pdbx_strand_id
1 'polypeptide(L)'
;MAALSGSSSECCTLKKALNRLISNTSSSPRTRTRSEPLYVISLERYGRDADFALRFPDSVSMSESLFDATITDGDCKIRVSLDPAVNRLISVNMLHCGSVIRHVELSRGEDSASFHVCSLEVDRVSGGDAALRALSSVSVRAIPWMGAEPSAGPLRARRSSYLPLWNNHDFCGEMWRDTAPSEPDAEDSEEEIDDIGSTVSLAEVRRHFLSGSRRYRGALCVRILHKSRLIYFGKADQKCECPYKAELQVADGSSSACVVLWNTVCLEWYRILHPGQVVRLCRYRVKDSYSSRTGQDSEPHIEISLNSRNPAAQITIIPKNQISPDWVLPDLPHSFICGQELPSCPQGHIGDVIGVVIFVGRPERVRRKDGQRSEIEEYRWLQLADRTSDKPIMIKLFSTSQPDIQSRIYPMALLVCTRLKLIRSAVDRATTFEYLTNTSLTQVYCTGTGSHPVMPYRGIRPIRQFLHWLKQVDESSLLERAVIGGYFGYPPLPVSLPNFMENRRGEAGLISGGEMKLECEKLIYREKRQFAIQCVITAACYHHREDSGRTQYSDLPSAPLSPRVRRQREGSEPHRTPVKRKLFSSTSPRKRLAPPLQPLATEDDAERGESHKNGWIHPANHFTVNQKANQD
;
A
#
# COMPACT_ATOMS: atom_id res chain seq x y z
N MET A 1 7.98 50.23 22.18
CA MET A 1 6.74 50.74 22.81
C MET A 1 5.56 50.28 21.95
N ALA A 2 4.46 49.68 22.38
CA ALA A 2 4.05 48.78 23.45
C ALA A 2 2.62 48.31 23.05
N ALA A 3 2.22 47.08 23.41
CA ALA A 3 0.90 46.44 23.16
C ALA A 3 0.61 46.08 21.69
N LEU A 4 0.51 44.79 21.31
CA LEU A 4 -0.55 43.88 21.75
C LEU A 4 0.00 42.48 22.12
N SER A 5 0.35 42.33 23.39
CA SER A 5 0.26 41.06 24.11
C SER A 5 -1.22 40.84 24.50
N GLY A 6 -1.97 40.15 23.64
CA GLY A 6 -3.35 39.75 23.87
C GLY A 6 -3.44 38.29 24.32
N SER A 7 -3.39 38.07 25.63
CA SER A 7 -3.99 36.93 26.37
C SER A 7 -3.88 35.51 25.77
N SER A 8 -2.77 34.81 26.02
CA SER A 8 -2.67 33.34 25.82
C SER A 8 -2.89 32.55 27.13
N SER A 9 -3.92 32.90 27.91
CA SER A 9 -4.27 32.15 29.14
C SER A 9 -5.73 31.69 29.20
N GLU A 10 -6.42 31.54 28.08
CA GLU A 10 -7.60 30.69 27.99
C GLU A 10 -7.13 29.23 27.83
N CYS A 11 -6.93 28.57 28.95
CA CYS A 11 -6.28 27.26 29.09
C CYS A 11 -6.82 26.16 28.13
N CYS A 12 -5.93 25.47 27.38
CA CYS A 12 -6.15 24.37 26.40
C CYS A 12 -7.33 23.48 26.85
N THR A 13 -8.39 23.37 26.04
CA THR A 13 -9.63 22.63 26.41
C THR A 13 -9.33 21.16 26.67
N LEU A 14 -8.51 20.58 25.81
CA LEU A 14 -8.03 19.22 25.97
C LEU A 14 -7.21 19.08 27.27
N LYS A 15 -6.30 20.02 27.54
CA LYS A 15 -5.51 20.05 28.80
C LYS A 15 -6.40 20.16 30.04
N LYS A 16 -7.45 20.98 30.02
CA LYS A 16 -8.43 21.09 31.12
C LYS A 16 -9.16 19.77 31.36
N ALA A 17 -9.59 19.09 30.30
CA ALA A 17 -10.25 17.79 30.42
C ALA A 17 -9.29 16.76 31.03
N LEU A 18 -8.07 16.66 30.52
CA LEU A 18 -7.06 15.72 31.00
C LEU A 18 -6.63 16.02 32.44
N ASN A 19 -6.42 17.28 32.82
CA ASN A 19 -6.07 17.64 34.19
C ASN A 19 -7.17 17.24 35.19
N ARG A 20 -8.45 17.44 34.84
CA ARG A 20 -9.58 16.98 35.66
C ARG A 20 -9.58 15.46 35.82
N LEU A 21 -9.22 14.75 34.76
CA LEU A 21 -9.14 13.29 34.76
C LEU A 21 -7.97 12.80 35.62
N ILE A 22 -6.81 13.45 35.54
CA ILE A 22 -5.60 13.13 36.33
C ILE A 22 -5.84 13.40 37.83
N SER A 23 -6.52 14.51 38.16
CA SER A 23 -6.86 14.85 39.55
C SER A 23 -7.98 14.01 40.15
N ASN A 24 -8.71 13.24 39.35
CA ASN A 24 -9.82 12.43 39.83
C ASN A 24 -9.30 11.13 40.48
N THR A 25 -9.62 10.96 41.76
CA THR A 25 -9.20 9.82 42.58
C THR A 25 -10.19 8.66 42.56
N SER A 26 -11.24 8.71 41.71
CA SER A 26 -12.18 7.60 41.58
C SER A 26 -11.49 6.35 41.00
N SER A 27 -12.06 5.17 41.28
CA SER A 27 -11.52 3.88 40.80
C SER A 27 -11.54 3.76 39.27
N SER A 28 -12.50 4.39 38.59
CA SER A 28 -12.62 4.46 37.14
C SER A 28 -12.88 5.90 36.68
N PRO A 29 -11.86 6.78 36.69
CA PRO A 29 -12.07 8.18 36.38
C PRO A 29 -12.43 8.33 34.91
N ARG A 30 -13.55 9.02 34.66
CA ARG A 30 -14.02 9.41 33.33
C ARG A 30 -14.24 10.91 33.28
N THR A 31 -13.99 11.50 32.13
CA THR A 31 -14.29 12.91 31.87
C THR A 31 -14.81 13.06 30.46
N ARG A 32 -15.84 13.89 30.27
CA ARG A 32 -16.31 14.26 28.94
C ARG A 32 -15.71 15.61 28.56
N THR A 33 -15.18 15.70 27.35
CA THR A 33 -14.84 17.00 26.78
C THR A 33 -16.11 17.82 26.64
N ARG A 34 -15.96 19.14 26.70
CA ARG A 34 -17.06 20.07 26.42
C ARG A 34 -17.39 20.04 24.91
N SER A 35 -18.32 20.88 24.46
CA SER A 35 -18.81 20.90 23.07
C SER A 35 -17.79 21.43 22.05
N GLU A 36 -16.60 21.88 22.48
CA GLU A 36 -15.56 22.30 21.55
C GLU A 36 -15.08 21.10 20.70
N PRO A 37 -14.78 21.34 19.41
CA PRO A 37 -14.30 20.29 18.51
C PRO A 37 -12.88 19.86 18.88
N LEU A 38 -12.63 18.56 18.75
CA LEU A 38 -11.28 17.99 18.62
C LEU A 38 -11.08 17.46 17.20
N TYR A 39 -9.82 17.33 16.80
CA TYR A 39 -9.41 16.92 15.47
C TYR A 39 -8.58 15.65 15.54
N VAL A 40 -8.92 14.67 14.72
CA VAL A 40 -8.16 13.42 14.58
C VAL A 40 -7.04 13.64 13.58
N ILE A 41 -5.78 13.60 14.02
CA ILE A 41 -4.62 13.84 13.14
C ILE A 41 -3.90 12.55 12.73
N SER A 42 -4.01 11.48 13.51
CA SER A 42 -3.60 10.13 13.10
C SER A 42 -4.57 9.08 13.59
N LEU A 43 -4.63 7.96 12.86
CA LEU A 43 -5.39 6.78 13.23
C LEU A 43 -4.56 5.56 12.81
N GLU A 44 -4.22 4.73 13.78
CA GLU A 44 -3.23 3.65 13.64
C GLU A 44 -3.86 2.34 14.09
N ARG A 45 -3.79 1.31 13.24
CA ARG A 45 -4.40 0.00 13.51
C ARG A 45 -3.37 -0.96 14.06
N TYR A 46 -3.75 -1.84 14.96
CA TYR A 46 -2.91 -2.95 15.41
C TYR A 46 -3.75 -4.19 15.73
N GLY A 47 -3.12 -5.36 15.71
CA GLY A 47 -3.80 -6.61 16.07
C GLY A 47 -3.82 -6.83 17.58
N ARG A 48 -4.93 -7.39 18.10
CA ARG A 48 -5.02 -7.84 19.49
C ARG A 48 -3.92 -8.86 19.84
N ASP A 49 -3.56 -8.91 21.12
CA ASP A 49 -2.60 -9.87 21.70
C ASP A 49 -3.25 -10.65 22.85
N ALA A 50 -2.49 -11.54 23.48
CA ALA A 50 -2.99 -12.42 24.54
C ALA A 50 -3.53 -11.67 25.76
N ASP A 51 -3.06 -10.42 25.97
CA ASP A 51 -3.44 -9.58 27.10
C ASP A 51 -4.71 -8.73 26.79
N PHE A 52 -5.28 -8.86 25.58
CA PHE A 52 -6.45 -8.09 25.15
C PHE A 52 -7.65 -8.23 26.08
N ALA A 53 -7.97 -9.46 26.50
CA ALA A 53 -9.12 -9.72 27.36
C ALA A 53 -8.99 -9.08 28.75
N LEU A 54 -7.77 -8.85 29.23
CA LEU A 54 -7.51 -8.12 30.48
C LEU A 54 -7.80 -6.63 30.30
N ARG A 55 -7.43 -6.07 29.14
CA ARG A 55 -7.56 -4.63 28.85
C ARG A 55 -8.97 -4.21 28.41
N PHE A 56 -9.75 -5.14 27.86
CA PHE A 56 -11.07 -4.90 27.29
C PHE A 56 -12.03 -6.09 27.55
N PRO A 57 -12.38 -6.36 28.82
CA PRO A 57 -13.19 -7.54 29.18
C PRO A 57 -14.58 -7.54 28.53
N ASP A 58 -15.20 -6.37 28.38
CA ASP A 58 -16.56 -6.25 27.81
C ASP A 58 -16.59 -6.29 26.28
N SER A 59 -15.42 -6.32 25.63
CA SER A 59 -15.29 -6.20 24.16
C SER A 59 -14.51 -7.34 23.50
N VAL A 60 -14.37 -8.48 24.18
CA VAL A 60 -13.57 -9.63 23.71
C VAL A 60 -14.04 -10.16 22.34
N SER A 61 -15.32 -10.03 22.01
CA SER A 61 -15.96 -10.49 20.78
C SER A 61 -16.06 -9.45 19.66
N MET A 62 -15.68 -8.19 19.91
CA MET A 62 -16.04 -7.06 19.03
C MET A 62 -15.15 -6.93 17.78
N SER A 63 -13.84 -7.21 17.86
CA SER A 63 -12.92 -7.01 16.73
C SER A 63 -11.55 -7.68 16.94
N GLU A 64 -10.93 -8.16 15.86
CA GLU A 64 -9.51 -8.57 15.87
C GLU A 64 -8.52 -7.39 15.79
N SER A 65 -9.00 -6.24 15.30
CA SER A 65 -8.23 -5.02 15.13
C SER A 65 -8.60 -3.99 16.19
N LEU A 66 -7.58 -3.35 16.74
CA LEU A 66 -7.66 -2.24 17.68
C LEU A 66 -7.03 -1.01 17.04
N PHE A 67 -7.31 0.15 17.64
CA PHE A 67 -6.92 1.42 17.05
C PHE A 67 -6.43 2.37 18.13
N ASP A 68 -5.32 3.03 17.83
CA ASP A 68 -4.89 4.22 18.52
C ASP A 68 -5.17 5.43 17.62
N ALA A 69 -5.51 6.55 18.24
CA ALA A 69 -5.68 7.82 17.55
C ALA A 69 -4.81 8.89 18.19
N THR A 70 -4.30 9.81 17.38
CA THR A 70 -3.77 11.07 17.89
C THR A 70 -4.82 12.15 17.69
N ILE A 71 -5.23 12.79 18.78
CA ILE A 71 -6.24 13.85 18.78
C ILE A 71 -5.66 15.16 19.31
N THR A 72 -6.15 16.28 18.80
CA THR A 72 -5.70 17.63 19.14
C THR A 72 -6.87 18.61 19.18
N ASP A 73 -6.77 19.64 20.01
CA ASP A 73 -7.62 20.84 19.93
C ASP A 73 -6.96 21.99 19.14
N GLY A 74 -5.73 21.79 18.65
CA GLY A 74 -4.91 22.79 17.96
C GLY A 74 -3.75 23.30 18.82
N ASP A 75 -3.92 23.32 20.14
CA ASP A 75 -2.90 23.82 21.09
C ASP A 75 -2.04 22.69 21.64
N CYS A 76 -2.66 21.55 21.95
CA CYS A 76 -1.98 20.40 22.53
C CYS A 76 -2.50 19.08 21.91
N LYS A 77 -1.64 18.06 21.78
CA LYS A 77 -2.01 16.75 21.22
C LYS A 77 -1.74 15.59 22.18
N ILE A 78 -2.56 14.55 22.07
CA ILE A 78 -2.41 13.30 22.82
C ILE A 78 -2.61 12.09 21.93
N ARG A 79 -1.98 10.97 22.30
CA ARG A 79 -2.28 9.65 21.73
C ARG A 79 -3.19 8.91 22.69
N VAL A 80 -4.25 8.33 22.15
CA VAL A 80 -5.30 7.64 22.90
C VAL A 80 -5.57 6.29 22.27
N SER A 81 -5.83 5.27 23.08
CA SER A 81 -6.41 4.02 22.59
C SER A 81 -7.92 4.17 22.45
N LEU A 82 -8.50 3.61 21.38
CA LEU A 82 -9.93 3.66 21.14
C LEU A 82 -10.64 2.41 21.67
N ASP A 83 -11.79 2.63 22.32
CA ASP A 83 -12.66 1.52 22.72
C ASP A 83 -13.20 0.76 21.49
N PRO A 84 -13.24 -0.59 21.51
CA PRO A 84 -13.76 -1.36 20.39
C PRO A 84 -15.19 -0.99 19.95
N ALA A 85 -16.01 -0.41 20.82
CA ALA A 85 -17.34 0.10 20.48
C ALA A 85 -17.31 1.17 19.36
N VAL A 86 -16.23 1.95 19.24
CA VAL A 86 -16.10 2.97 18.18
C VAL A 86 -15.53 2.43 16.87
N ASN A 87 -15.04 1.17 16.84
CA ASN A 87 -14.41 0.58 15.66
C ASN A 87 -15.32 0.57 14.43
N ARG A 88 -16.64 0.46 14.64
CA ARG A 88 -17.61 0.50 13.54
C ARG A 88 -17.48 1.79 12.74
N LEU A 89 -17.31 2.94 13.41
CA LEU A 89 -17.14 4.25 12.76
C LEU A 89 -15.90 4.28 11.87
N ILE A 90 -14.81 3.64 12.27
CA ILE A 90 -13.59 3.51 11.47
C ILE A 90 -13.83 2.57 10.28
N SER A 91 -14.47 1.42 10.54
CA SER A 91 -14.71 0.41 9.50
C SER A 91 -15.55 0.94 8.34
N VAL A 92 -16.49 1.85 8.60
CA VAL A 92 -17.30 2.52 7.55
C VAL A 92 -16.69 3.84 7.07
N ASN A 93 -15.48 4.19 7.53
CA ASN A 93 -14.79 5.44 7.22
C ASN A 93 -15.61 6.69 7.58
N MET A 94 -16.35 6.63 8.68
CA MET A 94 -16.97 7.79 9.32
C MET A 94 -15.97 8.48 10.25
N LEU A 95 -15.15 7.71 10.97
CA LEU A 95 -14.02 8.22 11.76
C LEU A 95 -12.73 7.93 11.00
N HIS A 96 -11.98 8.97 10.62
CA HIS A 96 -10.74 8.87 9.88
C HIS A 96 -9.80 10.04 10.23
N CYS A 97 -8.55 10.02 9.76
CA CYS A 97 -7.66 11.18 9.87
C CYS A 97 -8.31 12.39 9.18
N GLY A 98 -8.32 13.54 9.84
CA GLY A 98 -9.05 14.74 9.43
C GLY A 98 -10.50 14.81 9.90
N SER A 99 -11.01 13.83 10.64
CA SER A 99 -12.34 13.94 11.25
C SER A 99 -12.37 14.98 12.37
N VAL A 100 -13.49 15.69 12.45
CA VAL A 100 -13.86 16.53 13.61
C VAL A 100 -14.71 15.70 14.55
N ILE A 101 -14.34 15.62 15.82
CA ILE A 101 -15.05 14.87 16.85
C ILE A 101 -15.48 15.79 17.99
N ARG A 102 -16.58 15.45 18.65
CA ARG A 102 -17.12 16.17 19.79
C ARG A 102 -17.53 15.21 20.89
N HIS A 103 -17.78 15.79 22.06
CA HIS A 103 -18.36 15.08 23.21
C HIS A 103 -17.57 13.82 23.61
N VAL A 104 -16.25 13.90 23.48
CA VAL A 104 -15.32 12.78 23.65
C VAL A 104 -15.26 12.40 25.13
N GLU A 105 -15.60 11.16 25.44
CA GLU A 105 -15.48 10.59 26.77
C GLU A 105 -14.12 9.93 26.93
N LEU A 106 -13.28 10.52 27.78
CA LEU A 106 -11.92 10.08 28.06
C LEU A 106 -11.86 9.42 29.44
N SER A 107 -10.95 8.46 29.56
CA SER A 107 -10.62 7.84 30.83
C SER A 107 -9.13 7.49 30.90
N ARG A 108 -8.66 7.21 32.11
CA ARG A 108 -7.27 6.80 32.42
C ARG A 108 -7.28 5.28 32.61
N GLY A 109 -6.61 4.45 31.80
CA GLY A 109 -5.18 4.21 31.83
C GLY A 109 -4.75 3.53 33.13
N GLU A 110 -4.41 2.23 33.10
CA GLU A 110 -3.77 1.57 34.25
C GLU A 110 -2.38 2.17 34.49
N ASP A 111 -1.63 2.35 33.39
CA ASP A 111 -0.44 3.19 33.39
C ASP A 111 -0.88 4.66 33.44
N SER A 112 -0.43 5.38 34.48
CA SER A 112 -0.83 6.76 34.79
C SER A 112 -0.65 7.79 33.66
N ALA A 113 0.09 7.43 32.61
CA ALA A 113 0.35 8.26 31.42
C ALA A 113 -0.52 7.90 30.20
N SER A 114 -1.37 6.87 30.26
CA SER A 114 -2.17 6.41 29.13
C SER A 114 -3.62 6.89 29.20
N PHE A 115 -4.19 7.26 28.04
CA PHE A 115 -5.58 7.73 27.93
C PHE A 115 -6.35 6.86 26.94
N HIS A 116 -7.64 6.71 27.18
CA HIS A 116 -8.53 5.96 26.30
C HIS A 116 -9.82 6.73 26.03
N VAL A 117 -10.31 6.61 24.79
CA VAL A 117 -11.59 7.16 24.37
C VAL A 117 -12.64 6.07 24.45
N CYS A 118 -13.59 6.23 25.37
CA CYS A 118 -14.72 5.32 25.56
C CYS A 118 -15.83 5.54 24.52
N SER A 119 -16.13 6.82 24.23
CA SER A 119 -17.17 7.20 23.29
C SER A 119 -16.84 8.56 22.66
N LEU A 120 -17.36 8.78 21.44
CA LEU A 120 -17.20 10.04 20.71
C LEU A 120 -18.35 10.24 19.72
N GLU A 121 -18.56 11.48 19.32
CA GLU A 121 -19.46 11.84 18.24
C GLU A 121 -18.66 12.44 17.09
N VAL A 122 -18.86 11.93 15.86
CA VAL A 122 -18.24 12.51 14.66
C VAL A 122 -19.14 13.61 14.13
N ASP A 123 -18.58 14.81 13.95
CA ASP A 123 -19.27 15.92 13.33
C ASP A 123 -19.45 15.68 11.83
N ARG A 124 -20.71 15.54 11.40
CA ARG A 124 -21.09 15.35 10.00
C ARG A 124 -21.54 16.65 9.32
N VAL A 125 -21.75 17.72 10.08
CA VAL A 125 -22.37 18.97 9.63
C VAL A 125 -21.33 19.93 9.08
N SER A 126 -20.13 19.98 9.69
CA SER A 126 -19.10 20.98 9.35
C SER A 126 -18.41 20.79 7.97
N GLY A 127 -18.81 19.76 7.21
CA GLY A 127 -18.22 19.41 5.91
C GLY A 127 -16.85 18.72 6.05
N GLY A 128 -16.43 17.98 5.01
CA GLY A 128 -15.23 17.13 5.04
C GLY A 128 -13.91 17.85 5.34
N ASP A 129 -13.81 19.14 4.98
CA ASP A 129 -12.59 19.94 5.14
C ASP A 129 -12.54 20.74 6.44
N ALA A 130 -13.47 20.50 7.38
CA ALA A 130 -13.56 21.26 8.63
C ALA A 130 -12.26 21.21 9.45
N ALA A 131 -11.65 20.03 9.59
CA ALA A 131 -10.38 19.89 10.31
C ALA A 131 -9.22 20.56 9.57
N LEU A 132 -9.19 20.45 8.23
CA LEU A 132 -8.17 21.11 7.41
C LEU A 132 -8.22 22.63 7.56
N ARG A 133 -9.43 23.21 7.55
CA ARG A 133 -9.61 24.65 7.76
C ARG A 133 -9.19 25.07 9.17
N ALA A 134 -9.62 24.33 10.19
CA ALA A 134 -9.31 24.64 11.57
C ALA A 134 -7.81 24.56 11.89
N LEU A 135 -7.10 23.60 11.29
CA LEU A 135 -5.67 23.40 11.50
C LEU A 135 -4.80 24.07 10.43
N SER A 136 -5.37 24.86 9.52
CA SER A 136 -4.67 25.40 8.35
C SER A 136 -3.48 26.31 8.70
N SER A 137 -3.59 27.05 9.81
CA SER A 137 -2.54 27.94 10.32
C SER A 137 -1.58 27.27 11.31
N VAL A 138 -1.79 25.98 11.62
CA VAL A 138 -1.04 25.25 12.65
C VAL A 138 -0.16 24.19 12.02
N SER A 139 1.12 24.19 12.37
CA SER A 139 1.99 23.07 12.03
C SER A 139 1.65 21.88 12.93
N VAL A 140 0.87 20.92 12.40
CA VAL A 140 0.41 19.72 13.14
C VAL A 140 1.56 18.94 13.78
N ARG A 141 2.74 18.92 13.13
CA ARG A 141 3.95 18.29 13.69
C ARG A 141 4.49 19.03 14.90
N ALA A 142 4.42 20.36 14.89
CA ALA A 142 4.92 21.23 15.96
C ALA A 142 3.96 21.37 17.15
N ILE A 143 2.71 20.88 17.05
CA ILE A 143 1.78 20.86 18.19
C ILE A 143 2.42 20.04 19.33
N PRO A 144 2.58 20.61 20.53
CA PRO A 144 3.23 19.93 21.66
C PRO A 144 2.39 18.76 22.17
N TRP A 145 3.09 17.69 22.57
CA TRP A 145 2.48 16.57 23.27
C TRP A 145 2.06 16.99 24.68
N MET A 146 0.90 16.50 25.13
CA MET A 146 0.56 16.57 26.55
C MET A 146 1.37 15.51 27.30
N GLY A 147 2.40 15.96 28.01
CA GLY A 147 3.34 15.07 28.69
C GLY A 147 4.47 14.63 27.76
N ALA A 148 5.05 13.46 28.04
CA ALA A 148 6.09 12.89 27.20
C ALA A 148 5.53 12.43 25.86
N GLU A 149 6.33 12.53 24.81
CA GLU A 149 6.00 11.97 23.50
C GLU A 149 5.82 10.44 23.62
N PRO A 150 4.69 9.88 23.15
CA PRO A 150 4.43 8.45 23.25
C PRO A 150 5.38 7.65 22.35
N SER A 151 5.77 6.46 22.83
CA SER A 151 6.53 5.49 22.03
C SER A 151 5.86 5.19 20.69
N ALA A 152 6.65 4.88 19.66
CA ALA A 152 6.17 4.63 18.29
C ALA A 152 5.32 3.35 18.11
N GLY A 153 5.13 2.54 19.16
CA GLY A 153 4.35 1.31 19.13
C GLY A 153 2.93 1.45 19.72
N PRO A 154 2.06 0.44 19.50
CA PRO A 154 0.72 0.38 20.06
C PRO A 154 0.63 0.59 21.57
N LEU A 155 -0.36 1.37 22.02
CA LEU A 155 -0.55 1.69 23.44
C LEU A 155 -1.05 0.50 24.27
N ARG A 156 -1.85 -0.37 23.66
CA ARG A 156 -2.54 -1.49 24.35
C ARG A 156 -2.27 -2.85 23.71
N ALA A 157 -1.09 -3.04 23.12
CA ALA A 157 -0.60 -4.35 22.69
C ALA A 157 0.93 -4.41 22.79
N ARG A 158 1.49 -5.60 23.04
CA ARG A 158 2.95 -5.84 23.01
C ARG A 158 3.52 -5.91 21.60
N ARG A 159 2.83 -5.34 20.61
CA ARG A 159 3.30 -5.39 19.21
C ARG A 159 4.36 -4.31 19.02
N SER A 160 5.35 -4.59 18.18
CA SER A 160 6.43 -3.64 17.89
C SER A 160 6.10 -2.66 16.76
N SER A 161 4.98 -2.86 16.05
CA SER A 161 4.55 -1.96 14.97
C SER A 161 3.04 -1.93 14.81
N TYR A 162 2.57 -0.85 14.18
CA TYR A 162 1.22 -0.75 13.66
C TYR A 162 1.06 -1.51 12.33
N LEU A 163 -0.20 -1.74 11.97
CA LEU A 163 -0.66 -2.26 10.69
C LEU A 163 -1.27 -1.12 9.86
N PRO A 164 -1.19 -1.18 8.53
CA PRO A 164 -1.99 -0.32 7.67
C PRO A 164 -3.48 -0.45 8.01
N LEU A 165 -4.20 0.67 7.95
CA LEU A 165 -5.64 0.71 8.27
C LEU A 165 -6.45 -0.25 7.38
N TRP A 166 -6.07 -0.38 6.11
CA TRP A 166 -6.94 -0.96 5.10
C TRP A 166 -6.50 -2.33 4.55
N ASN A 167 -5.26 -2.75 4.83
CA ASN A 167 -4.70 -4.02 4.38
C ASN A 167 -3.70 -4.62 5.42
N ASN A 168 -3.24 -5.85 5.17
CA ASN A 168 -2.28 -6.56 6.05
C ASN A 168 -0.91 -6.80 5.39
N HIS A 169 -0.68 -6.23 4.20
CA HIS A 169 0.50 -6.53 3.39
C HIS A 169 1.48 -5.37 3.34
N ASP A 170 1.02 -4.14 3.49
CA ASP A 170 1.92 -3.00 3.50
C ASP A 170 2.54 -2.82 4.89
N PHE A 171 3.67 -2.12 4.92
CA PHE A 171 4.26 -1.61 6.15
C PHE A 171 3.85 -0.16 6.37
N CYS A 172 3.86 0.29 7.63
CA CYS A 172 3.63 1.68 7.99
C CYS A 172 4.34 2.04 9.30
N GLY A 173 4.62 3.32 9.49
CA GLY A 173 5.26 3.86 10.70
C GLY A 173 6.78 3.93 10.61
N GLU A 174 7.37 4.65 11.56
CA GLU A 174 8.79 5.03 11.57
C GLU A 174 9.73 3.89 12.00
N MET A 175 9.19 2.81 12.56
CA MET A 175 9.97 1.63 12.96
C MET A 175 10.55 0.84 11.77
N TRP A 176 10.04 1.08 10.55
CA TRP A 176 10.57 0.45 9.34
C TRP A 176 11.74 1.25 8.79
N ARG A 177 12.95 0.72 8.94
CA ARG A 177 14.17 1.40 8.51
C ARG A 177 14.21 1.54 6.99
N ASP A 178 14.71 2.66 6.52
CA ASP A 178 14.98 2.95 5.10
C ASP A 178 16.48 2.89 4.75
N THR A 179 17.33 2.70 5.76
CA THR A 179 18.78 2.61 5.67
C THR A 179 19.28 1.37 6.40
N ALA A 180 20.34 0.75 5.86
CA ALA A 180 20.93 -0.43 6.46
C ALA A 180 21.38 -0.11 7.90
N PRO A 181 21.19 -1.03 8.87
CA PRO A 181 21.74 -0.87 10.22
C PRO A 181 23.24 -0.61 10.15
N SER A 182 23.72 0.36 10.93
CA SER A 182 25.16 0.54 11.17
C SER A 182 25.73 -0.73 11.80
N GLU A 183 26.90 -1.17 11.35
CA GLU A 183 27.65 -2.23 12.03
C GLU A 183 27.84 -1.80 13.50
N PRO A 184 27.55 -2.68 14.48
CA PRO A 184 27.84 -2.35 15.88
C PRO A 184 29.35 -2.07 16.01
N ASP A 185 29.71 -1.04 16.77
CA ASP A 185 31.09 -0.75 17.12
C ASP A 185 31.73 -2.05 17.64
N ALA A 186 32.86 -2.42 17.05
CA ALA A 186 33.52 -3.73 17.22
C ALA A 186 34.13 -3.95 18.61
N GLU A 187 33.61 -3.30 19.65
CA GLU A 187 34.17 -3.28 21.00
C GLU A 187 33.57 -4.35 21.95
N ASP A 188 32.47 -5.01 21.58
CA ASP A 188 31.80 -6.01 22.46
C ASP A 188 31.75 -7.45 21.87
N SER A 189 32.67 -7.83 20.99
CA SER A 189 32.70 -9.19 20.42
C SER A 189 34.11 -9.72 20.17
N GLU A 190 34.91 -9.81 21.24
CA GLU A 190 36.21 -10.50 21.21
C GLU A 190 36.11 -12.04 21.16
N GLU A 191 34.90 -12.62 21.02
CA GLU A 191 34.73 -14.07 20.87
C GLU A 191 34.13 -14.44 19.50
N GLU A 192 34.90 -15.23 18.73
CA GLU A 192 34.62 -15.85 17.42
C GLU A 192 34.98 -15.05 16.13
N ILE A 193 36.26 -14.74 15.92
CA ILE A 193 36.77 -14.14 14.67
C ILE A 193 37.26 -15.19 13.63
N ASP A 194 37.50 -16.45 13.98
CA ASP A 194 38.32 -17.32 13.10
C ASP A 194 37.61 -18.16 12.02
N ASP A 195 36.30 -18.02 11.76
CA ASP A 195 35.63 -18.83 10.70
C ASP A 195 34.52 -18.09 9.92
N ILE A 196 34.43 -16.77 10.05
CA ILE A 196 33.44 -15.92 9.36
C ILE A 196 33.91 -15.53 7.94
N GLY A 197 35.19 -15.73 7.61
CA GLY A 197 35.81 -15.21 6.39
C GLY A 197 35.56 -15.98 5.08
N SER A 198 35.31 -17.29 5.12
CA SER A 198 35.18 -18.08 3.89
C SER A 198 33.78 -18.00 3.30
N THR A 199 33.70 -17.70 2.00
CA THR A 199 32.42 -17.76 1.26
C THR A 199 32.11 -19.21 0.95
N VAL A 200 30.86 -19.63 1.19
CA VAL A 200 30.36 -20.98 0.88
C VAL A 200 29.29 -20.88 -0.20
N SER A 201 29.19 -21.89 -1.06
CA SER A 201 28.14 -21.96 -2.08
C SER A 201 26.82 -22.51 -1.53
N LEU A 202 25.69 -22.13 -2.13
CA LEU A 202 24.38 -22.66 -1.79
C LEU A 202 24.30 -24.18 -1.97
N ALA A 203 24.96 -24.74 -3.00
CA ALA A 203 25.01 -26.17 -3.23
C ALA A 203 25.78 -26.91 -2.14
N GLU A 204 26.85 -26.33 -1.59
CA GLU A 204 27.56 -26.87 -0.44
C GLU A 204 26.71 -26.85 0.82
N VAL A 205 26.05 -25.72 1.10
CA VAL A 205 25.12 -25.61 2.23
C VAL A 205 24.02 -26.67 2.14
N ARG A 206 23.42 -26.85 0.95
CA ARG A 206 22.41 -27.90 0.70
C ARG A 206 22.98 -29.28 0.97
N ARG A 207 24.16 -29.61 0.43
CA ARG A 207 24.79 -30.93 0.59
C ARG A 207 25.08 -31.24 2.06
N HIS A 208 25.63 -30.29 2.80
CA HIS A 208 25.92 -30.47 4.23
C HIS A 208 24.64 -30.63 5.07
N PHE A 209 23.56 -29.93 4.72
CA PHE A 209 22.28 -30.08 5.40
C PHE A 209 21.66 -31.46 5.18
N LEU A 210 21.63 -31.91 3.93
CA LEU A 210 21.10 -33.22 3.58
C LEU A 210 21.96 -34.37 4.13
N SER A 211 23.25 -34.16 4.38
CA SER A 211 24.13 -35.16 5.02
C SER A 211 23.99 -35.22 6.55
N GLY A 212 23.10 -34.43 7.16
CA GLY A 212 22.85 -34.42 8.60
C GLY A 212 23.83 -33.59 9.44
N SER A 213 24.76 -32.86 8.82
CA SER A 213 25.63 -31.93 9.54
C SER A 213 24.84 -30.70 9.98
N ARG A 214 24.85 -30.37 11.27
CA ARG A 214 24.05 -29.25 11.85
C ARG A 214 24.85 -27.97 12.13
N ARG A 215 26.15 -27.96 11.87
CA ARG A 215 27.02 -26.79 12.06
C ARG A 215 27.48 -26.32 10.69
N TYR A 216 26.97 -25.17 10.26
CA TYR A 216 27.42 -24.49 9.05
C TYR A 216 28.33 -23.33 9.46
N ARG A 217 29.53 -23.31 8.90
CA ARG A 217 30.46 -22.18 9.00
C ARG A 217 30.63 -21.63 7.58
N GLY A 218 30.70 -20.32 7.46
CA GLY A 218 30.83 -19.63 6.18
C GLY A 218 29.71 -18.65 5.86
N ALA A 219 30.03 -17.73 4.96
CA ALA A 219 29.13 -16.68 4.48
C ALA A 219 28.54 -17.03 3.12
N LEU A 220 27.24 -16.79 2.93
CA LEU A 220 26.61 -16.90 1.61
C LEU A 220 26.68 -15.55 0.89
N CYS A 221 27.28 -15.51 -0.29
CA CYS A 221 27.23 -14.36 -1.19
C CYS A 221 26.26 -14.65 -2.33
N VAL A 222 25.07 -14.05 -2.30
CA VAL A 222 23.95 -14.40 -3.19
C VAL A 222 23.31 -13.17 -3.81
N ARG A 223 22.77 -13.29 -5.02
CA ARG A 223 21.92 -12.27 -5.63
C ARG A 223 20.47 -12.49 -5.26
N ILE A 224 19.78 -11.42 -4.87
CA ILE A 224 18.32 -11.43 -4.70
C ILE A 224 17.67 -11.43 -6.08
N LEU A 225 17.00 -12.52 -6.45
CA LEU A 225 16.29 -12.62 -7.73
C LEU A 225 14.88 -12.07 -7.63
N HIS A 226 14.15 -12.51 -6.60
CA HIS A 226 12.77 -12.10 -6.37
C HIS A 226 12.53 -11.85 -4.88
N LYS A 227 11.52 -11.02 -4.61
CA LYS A 227 11.13 -10.62 -3.26
C LYS A 227 9.63 -10.75 -3.12
N SER A 228 9.20 -11.39 -2.04
CA SER A 228 7.78 -11.54 -1.75
C SER A 228 7.18 -10.25 -1.20
N ARG A 229 5.85 -10.14 -1.32
CA ARG A 229 5.08 -9.27 -0.41
C ARG A 229 5.34 -9.68 1.04
N LEU A 230 5.29 -8.70 1.94
CA LEU A 230 5.35 -8.89 3.37
C LEU A 230 4.11 -9.65 3.87
N ILE A 231 4.32 -10.53 4.84
CA ILE A 231 3.28 -11.38 5.42
C ILE A 231 3.20 -11.09 6.92
N TYR A 232 2.07 -10.57 7.38
CA TYR A 232 1.75 -10.46 8.79
C TYR A 232 1.07 -11.74 9.29
N PHE A 233 1.71 -12.45 10.21
CA PHE A 233 1.19 -13.71 10.75
C PHE A 233 0.66 -13.59 12.19
N GLY A 234 0.56 -12.36 12.72
CA GLY A 234 0.19 -12.12 14.11
C GLY A 234 -1.24 -12.58 14.44
N LYS A 235 -1.35 -13.40 15.48
CA LYS A 235 -2.62 -13.91 16.03
C LYS A 235 -2.89 -13.39 17.44
N ALA A 236 -4.17 -13.37 17.79
CA ALA A 236 -4.66 -12.89 19.08
C ALA A 236 -4.11 -13.65 20.29
N ASP A 237 -3.94 -14.95 20.14
CA ASP A 237 -3.48 -15.89 21.16
C ASP A 237 -1.95 -15.97 21.28
N GLN A 238 -1.21 -15.29 20.40
CA GLN A 238 0.25 -15.42 20.31
C GLN A 238 1.00 -14.23 20.91
N LYS A 239 1.93 -14.54 21.82
CA LYS A 239 2.91 -13.61 22.38
C LYS A 239 4.10 -13.39 21.42
N CYS A 240 3.83 -12.88 20.23
CA CYS A 240 4.87 -12.52 19.26
C CYS A 240 4.87 -11.01 19.04
N GLU A 241 5.92 -10.32 19.49
CA GLU A 241 5.96 -8.85 19.42
C GLU A 241 6.00 -8.33 17.98
N CYS A 242 6.75 -9.00 17.11
CA CYS A 242 6.93 -8.58 15.72
C CYS A 242 6.57 -9.72 14.74
N PRO A 243 5.28 -9.95 14.45
CA PRO A 243 4.86 -11.15 13.71
C PRO A 243 4.84 -10.91 12.20
N TYR A 244 6.01 -10.63 11.63
CA TYR A 244 6.22 -10.45 10.20
C TYR A 244 7.20 -11.46 9.63
N LYS A 245 6.92 -11.91 8.40
CA LYS A 245 7.90 -12.62 7.58
C LYS A 245 7.89 -12.11 6.15
N ALA A 246 9.01 -12.28 5.46
CA ALA A 246 9.13 -12.07 4.02
C ALA A 246 10.09 -13.09 3.42
N GLU A 247 9.89 -13.42 2.16
CA GLU A 247 10.64 -14.45 1.44
C GLU A 247 11.40 -13.80 0.28
N LEU A 248 12.66 -14.18 0.14
CA LEU A 248 13.55 -13.76 -0.95
C LEU A 248 13.97 -15.00 -1.71
N GLN A 249 13.75 -15.03 -3.01
CA GLN A 249 14.40 -16.03 -3.85
C GLN A 249 15.79 -15.51 -4.19
N VAL A 250 16.81 -16.28 -3.81
CA VAL A 250 18.21 -15.92 -4.02
C VAL A 250 18.93 -17.00 -4.80
N ALA A 251 20.04 -16.63 -5.44
CA ALA A 251 20.89 -17.59 -6.13
C ALA A 251 22.36 -17.14 -6.15
N ASP A 252 23.23 -18.13 -6.24
CA ASP A 252 24.62 -18.00 -6.65
C ASP A 252 24.87 -18.82 -7.93
N GLY A 253 26.11 -18.98 -8.37
CA GLY A 253 26.43 -19.80 -9.53
C GLY A 253 26.19 -21.30 -9.36
N SER A 254 25.92 -21.78 -8.14
CA SER A 254 25.79 -23.20 -7.82
C SER A 254 24.33 -23.66 -7.76
N SER A 255 23.43 -22.84 -7.18
CA SER A 255 22.01 -23.18 -7.06
C SER A 255 21.17 -21.97 -6.62
N SER A 256 19.86 -22.18 -6.41
CA SER A 256 18.95 -21.19 -5.85
C SER A 256 18.31 -21.70 -4.56
N ALA A 257 17.96 -20.78 -3.67
CA ALA A 257 17.32 -21.09 -2.40
C ALA A 257 16.30 -20.01 -2.00
N CYS A 258 15.41 -20.37 -1.07
CA CYS A 258 14.54 -19.40 -0.41
C CYS A 258 15.23 -18.88 0.86
N VAL A 259 15.34 -17.57 1.01
CA VAL A 259 15.76 -16.89 2.24
C VAL A 259 14.53 -16.29 2.89
N VAL A 260 14.34 -16.52 4.19
CA VAL A 260 13.18 -16.00 4.94
C VAL A 260 13.64 -15.04 6.03
N LEU A 261 13.18 -13.80 5.92
CA LEU A 261 13.31 -12.77 6.97
C LEU A 261 12.26 -13.03 8.03
N TRP A 262 12.66 -13.09 9.30
CA TRP A 262 11.75 -13.30 10.43
C TRP A 262 11.73 -12.11 11.39
N ASN A 263 10.54 -11.76 11.83
CA ASN A 263 10.29 -10.82 12.92
C ASN A 263 10.94 -9.45 12.67
N THR A 264 11.74 -8.94 13.63
CA THR A 264 12.36 -7.60 13.55
C THR A 264 13.33 -7.46 12.40
N VAL A 265 13.88 -8.56 11.86
CA VAL A 265 14.68 -8.54 10.62
C VAL A 265 13.86 -7.97 9.46
N CYS A 266 12.53 -8.16 9.44
CA CYS A 266 11.67 -7.52 8.45
C CYS A 266 11.65 -5.99 8.61
N LEU A 267 11.54 -5.48 9.84
CA LEU A 267 11.51 -4.03 10.11
C LEU A 267 12.84 -3.37 9.74
N GLU A 268 13.93 -4.09 9.95
CA GLU A 268 15.30 -3.62 9.71
C GLU A 268 15.72 -3.69 8.25
N TRP A 269 15.29 -4.69 7.49
CA TRP A 269 15.85 -4.98 6.17
C TRP A 269 14.83 -4.97 5.02
N TYR A 270 13.53 -5.14 5.29
CA TYR A 270 12.56 -5.33 4.21
C TYR A 270 12.53 -4.15 3.24
N ARG A 271 12.60 -2.89 3.70
CA ARG A 271 12.56 -1.73 2.79
C ARG A 271 13.85 -1.55 1.99
N ILE A 272 14.98 -2.04 2.51
CA ILE A 272 16.33 -1.81 1.97
C ILE A 272 16.71 -2.89 0.95
N LEU A 273 16.26 -4.13 1.18
CA LEU A 273 16.54 -5.26 0.30
C LEU A 273 15.65 -5.23 -0.95
N HIS A 274 16.27 -5.26 -2.12
CA HIS A 274 15.62 -5.20 -3.43
C HIS A 274 16.17 -6.27 -4.39
N PRO A 275 15.33 -6.78 -5.31
CA PRO A 275 15.80 -7.61 -6.41
C PRO A 275 16.98 -6.96 -7.16
N GLY A 276 18.00 -7.77 -7.45
CA GLY A 276 19.22 -7.38 -8.15
C GLY A 276 20.41 -7.07 -7.25
N GLN A 277 20.17 -6.73 -5.98
CA GLN A 277 21.23 -6.54 -5.00
C GLN A 277 21.94 -7.86 -4.69
N VAL A 278 23.23 -7.75 -4.38
CA VAL A 278 24.04 -8.85 -3.89
C VAL A 278 24.20 -8.68 -2.39
N VAL A 279 23.94 -9.75 -1.64
CA VAL A 279 24.01 -9.75 -0.18
C VAL A 279 24.95 -10.83 0.31
N ARG A 280 25.70 -10.49 1.35
CA ARG A 280 26.47 -11.42 2.16
C ARG A 280 25.66 -11.75 3.41
N LEU A 281 25.39 -13.04 3.62
CA LEU A 281 24.60 -13.54 4.75
C LEU A 281 25.51 -14.36 5.68
N CYS A 282 25.54 -13.98 6.95
CA CYS A 282 26.24 -14.67 8.02
C CYS A 282 25.28 -15.01 9.15
N ARG A 283 25.65 -15.99 9.98
CA ARG A 283 24.88 -16.39 11.16
C ARG A 283 23.41 -16.70 10.80
N TYR A 284 23.20 -17.57 9.82
CA TYR A 284 21.87 -18.02 9.37
C TYR A 284 21.55 -19.44 9.86
N ARG A 285 20.27 -19.82 9.86
CA ARG A 285 19.83 -21.21 10.05
C ARG A 285 19.43 -21.83 8.72
N VAL A 286 19.69 -23.12 8.55
CA VAL A 286 19.18 -23.90 7.41
C VAL A 286 18.04 -24.80 7.89
N LYS A 287 16.96 -24.88 7.13
CA LYS A 287 15.78 -25.71 7.41
C LYS A 287 15.32 -26.39 6.12
N ASP A 288 14.45 -27.39 6.24
CA ASP A 288 13.68 -27.88 5.09
C ASP A 288 12.78 -26.75 4.58
N SER A 289 12.70 -26.60 3.25
CA SER A 289 11.75 -25.67 2.65
C SER A 289 10.31 -26.08 3.00
N TYR A 290 9.41 -25.09 3.05
CA TYR A 290 8.00 -25.37 3.31
C TYR A 290 7.42 -26.38 2.30
N SER A 291 7.73 -26.22 1.01
CA SER A 291 7.30 -27.11 -0.06
C SER A 291 7.81 -28.54 0.13
N SER A 292 9.07 -28.70 0.54
CA SER A 292 9.66 -30.00 0.88
C SER A 292 8.98 -30.64 2.08
N ARG A 293 8.68 -29.87 3.13
CA ARG A 293 7.92 -30.37 4.30
C ARG A 293 6.51 -30.82 3.95
N THR A 294 5.88 -30.18 2.97
CA THR A 294 4.53 -30.53 2.50
C THR A 294 4.52 -31.58 1.39
N GLY A 295 5.68 -32.11 0.98
CA GLY A 295 5.80 -33.11 -0.08
C GLY A 295 5.41 -32.61 -1.48
N GLN A 296 5.46 -31.30 -1.71
CA GLN A 296 5.10 -30.70 -3.00
C GLN A 296 6.24 -30.78 -4.03
N ASP A 297 7.49 -30.85 -3.55
CA ASP A 297 8.67 -30.92 -4.41
C ASP A 297 9.14 -32.37 -4.55
N SER A 298 9.59 -32.73 -5.76
CA SER A 298 10.18 -34.03 -6.06
C SER A 298 11.57 -34.21 -5.44
N GLU A 299 12.25 -33.12 -5.07
CA GLU A 299 13.56 -33.12 -4.41
C GLU A 299 13.55 -32.27 -3.14
N PRO A 300 14.32 -32.64 -2.09
CA PRO A 300 14.43 -31.84 -0.89
C PRO A 300 15.18 -30.54 -1.18
N HIS A 301 14.50 -29.43 -0.92
CA HIS A 301 14.98 -28.06 -1.04
C HIS A 301 15.22 -27.47 0.35
N ILE A 302 16.24 -26.61 0.46
CA ILE A 302 16.57 -25.93 1.71
C ILE A 302 15.95 -24.52 1.77
N GLU A 303 15.73 -24.06 2.99
CA GLU A 303 15.37 -22.69 3.34
C GLU A 303 16.44 -22.09 4.25
N ILE A 304 16.90 -20.88 3.93
CA ILE A 304 17.83 -20.08 4.75
C ILE A 304 17.01 -19.13 5.61
N SER A 305 17.00 -19.34 6.93
CA SER A 305 16.22 -18.57 7.89
C SER A 305 17.09 -17.53 8.59
N LEU A 306 16.76 -16.26 8.37
CA LEU A 306 17.39 -15.09 9.00
C LEU A 306 16.55 -14.66 10.20
N ASN A 307 17.14 -14.77 11.39
CA ASN A 307 16.45 -14.52 12.67
C ASN A 307 17.12 -13.35 13.39
N SER A 308 16.37 -12.66 14.25
CA SER A 308 16.93 -11.58 15.07
C SER A 308 17.76 -12.09 16.24
N ARG A 309 17.58 -13.35 16.63
CA ARG A 309 18.30 -14.02 17.73
C ARG A 309 18.46 -15.50 17.44
N ASN A 310 19.49 -16.09 18.05
CA ASN A 310 19.75 -17.53 18.06
C ASN A 310 19.80 -18.19 16.66
N PRO A 311 20.81 -17.92 15.83
CA PRO A 311 21.73 -16.79 15.93
C PRO A 311 21.10 -15.52 15.36
N ALA A 312 21.62 -14.37 15.77
CA ALA A 312 21.27 -13.08 15.17
C ALA A 312 21.95 -13.00 13.79
N ALA A 313 21.13 -12.95 12.74
CA ALA A 313 21.62 -12.91 11.36
C ALA A 313 22.37 -11.60 11.08
N GLN A 314 23.48 -11.72 10.35
CA GLN A 314 24.24 -10.59 9.84
C GLN A 314 24.01 -10.52 8.33
N ILE A 315 23.56 -9.37 7.85
CA ILE A 315 23.24 -9.10 6.46
C ILE A 315 24.06 -7.89 6.03
N THR A 316 24.82 -8.02 4.95
CA THR A 316 25.59 -6.91 4.37
C THR A 316 25.26 -6.81 2.88
N ILE A 317 24.93 -5.61 2.41
CA ILE A 317 24.74 -5.37 0.96
C ILE A 317 26.11 -5.13 0.34
N ILE A 318 26.47 -5.93 -0.66
CA ILE A 318 27.75 -5.83 -1.35
C ILE A 318 27.61 -4.83 -2.51
N PRO A 319 28.38 -3.71 -2.51
CA PRO A 319 28.43 -2.76 -3.61
C PRO A 319 28.88 -3.42 -4.92
N LYS A 320 28.43 -2.90 -6.06
CA LYS A 320 28.69 -3.50 -7.38
C LYS A 320 30.19 -3.69 -7.71
N ASN A 321 31.04 -2.79 -7.23
CA ASN A 321 32.50 -2.84 -7.42
C ASN A 321 33.22 -3.82 -6.49
N GLN A 322 32.54 -4.36 -5.47
CA GLN A 322 33.07 -5.33 -4.52
C GLN A 322 32.53 -6.75 -4.78
N ILE A 323 31.75 -6.94 -5.84
CA ILE A 323 31.24 -8.26 -6.23
C ILE A 323 32.39 -9.06 -6.83
N SER A 324 32.74 -10.18 -6.21
CA SER A 324 33.74 -11.10 -6.79
C SER A 324 33.15 -11.81 -8.02
N PRO A 325 33.89 -11.88 -9.14
CA PRO A 325 33.46 -12.67 -10.31
C PRO A 325 33.38 -14.18 -9.99
N ASP A 326 34.13 -14.67 -9.01
CA ASP A 326 34.19 -16.09 -8.64
C ASP A 326 32.88 -16.63 -8.05
N TRP A 327 31.97 -15.75 -7.62
CA TRP A 327 30.66 -16.14 -7.10
C TRP A 327 29.69 -16.54 -8.22
N VAL A 328 30.00 -16.22 -9.48
CA VAL A 328 29.23 -16.59 -10.69
C VAL A 328 27.73 -16.28 -10.53
N LEU A 329 27.41 -15.08 -10.02
CA LEU A 329 26.05 -14.71 -9.68
C LEU A 329 25.17 -14.55 -10.94
N PRO A 330 23.99 -15.19 -11.01
CA PRO A 330 23.12 -15.12 -12.19
C PRO A 330 22.52 -13.72 -12.39
N ASP A 331 22.12 -13.40 -13.62
CA ASP A 331 21.33 -12.20 -13.90
C ASP A 331 19.89 -12.32 -13.41
N LEU A 332 19.20 -11.18 -13.33
CA LEU A 332 17.78 -11.15 -12.94
C LEU A 332 16.90 -11.77 -14.03
N PRO A 333 16.11 -12.80 -13.71
CA PRO A 333 15.22 -13.43 -14.69
C PRO A 333 14.03 -12.51 -14.97
N HIS A 334 13.89 -12.11 -16.24
CA HIS A 334 12.80 -11.28 -16.74
C HIS A 334 12.13 -11.94 -17.94
N SER A 335 10.80 -11.95 -17.94
CA SER A 335 9.99 -12.58 -18.99
C SER A 335 8.88 -11.62 -19.43
N PHE A 336 9.25 -10.58 -20.19
CA PHE A 336 8.31 -9.58 -20.67
C PHE A 336 7.35 -10.13 -21.73
N ILE A 337 6.07 -9.89 -21.50
CA ILE A 337 4.96 -10.16 -22.41
C ILE A 337 4.28 -8.85 -22.80
N CYS A 338 3.91 -8.70 -24.06
CA CYS A 338 3.17 -7.54 -24.57
C CYS A 338 1.68 -7.83 -24.80
N GLY A 339 0.89 -6.79 -25.02
CA GLY A 339 -0.55 -6.87 -25.29
C GLY A 339 -0.91 -7.73 -26.50
N GLN A 340 -0.04 -7.83 -27.52
CA GLN A 340 -0.24 -8.71 -28.68
C GLN A 340 -0.02 -10.19 -28.34
N GLU A 341 0.89 -10.50 -27.42
CA GLU A 341 1.24 -11.87 -27.03
C GLU A 341 0.29 -12.43 -25.97
N LEU A 342 -0.32 -11.55 -25.16
CA LEU A 342 -1.23 -11.91 -24.07
C LEU A 342 -2.34 -12.91 -24.48
N PRO A 343 -3.01 -12.77 -25.64
CA PRO A 343 -4.04 -13.71 -26.10
C PRO A 343 -3.51 -15.12 -26.41
N SER A 344 -2.22 -15.26 -26.72
CA SER A 344 -1.58 -16.56 -27.00
C SER A 344 -1.06 -17.27 -25.75
N CYS A 345 -0.91 -16.55 -24.63
CA CYS A 345 -0.45 -17.15 -23.38
C CYS A 345 -1.49 -18.12 -22.77
N PRO A 346 -1.06 -19.24 -22.16
CA PRO A 346 -1.97 -20.16 -21.48
C PRO A 346 -2.52 -19.57 -20.17
N GLN A 347 -3.66 -20.10 -19.71
CA GLN A 347 -4.22 -19.77 -18.41
C GLN A 347 -3.19 -19.99 -17.29
N GLY A 348 -3.03 -19.01 -16.41
CA GLY A 348 -2.09 -19.09 -15.30
C GLY A 348 -0.63 -18.84 -15.66
N HIS A 349 -0.32 -18.47 -16.92
CA HIS A 349 1.01 -18.01 -17.32
C HIS A 349 1.48 -16.86 -16.41
N ILE A 350 2.76 -16.87 -16.04
CA ILE A 350 3.39 -15.83 -15.21
C ILE A 350 4.39 -15.07 -16.06
N GLY A 351 4.23 -13.75 -16.18
CA GLY A 351 5.10 -12.89 -16.98
C GLY A 351 5.22 -11.48 -16.43
N ASP A 352 6.12 -10.70 -17.04
CA ASP A 352 6.38 -9.30 -16.74
C ASP A 352 5.71 -8.41 -17.78
N VAL A 353 5.22 -7.24 -17.40
CA VAL A 353 4.62 -6.27 -18.33
C VAL A 353 5.19 -4.89 -18.12
N ILE A 354 5.24 -4.11 -19.20
CA ILE A 354 5.53 -2.68 -19.18
C ILE A 354 4.44 -1.95 -19.96
N GLY A 355 4.05 -0.76 -19.51
CA GLY A 355 3.14 0.08 -20.26
C GLY A 355 2.97 1.47 -19.68
N VAL A 356 2.35 2.35 -20.47
CA VAL A 356 1.85 3.64 -19.99
C VAL A 356 0.48 3.41 -19.35
N VAL A 357 0.31 3.87 -18.12
CA VAL A 357 -0.96 3.78 -17.40
C VAL A 357 -1.98 4.71 -18.07
N ILE A 358 -3.05 4.16 -18.63
CA ILE A 358 -4.15 4.95 -19.22
C ILE A 358 -5.42 4.90 -18.35
N PHE A 359 -5.51 3.97 -17.40
CA PHE A 359 -6.59 3.95 -16.43
C PHE A 359 -6.07 3.55 -15.05
N VAL A 360 -6.53 4.28 -14.02
CA VAL A 360 -6.34 3.91 -12.61
C VAL A 360 -7.68 3.93 -11.90
N GLY A 361 -8.19 2.75 -11.55
CA GLY A 361 -9.40 2.62 -10.76
C GLY A 361 -9.19 3.05 -9.31
N ARG A 362 -10.30 3.38 -8.64
CA ARG A 362 -10.27 3.65 -7.19
C ARG A 362 -9.79 2.41 -6.41
N PRO A 363 -9.23 2.60 -5.21
CA PRO A 363 -8.92 1.49 -4.30
C PRO A 363 -10.21 0.78 -3.87
N GLU A 364 -10.21 -0.54 -3.95
CA GLU A 364 -11.29 -1.44 -3.56
C GLU A 364 -10.78 -2.50 -2.58
N ARG A 365 -11.67 -3.07 -1.77
CA ARG A 365 -11.34 -4.08 -0.77
C ARG A 365 -12.19 -5.33 -0.94
N VAL A 366 -11.60 -6.47 -0.63
CA VAL A 366 -12.26 -7.77 -0.64
C VAL A 366 -11.81 -8.60 0.56
N ARG A 367 -12.73 -9.38 1.13
CA ARG A 367 -12.41 -10.38 2.16
C ARG A 367 -12.10 -11.71 1.48
N ARG A 368 -10.95 -12.31 1.79
CA ARG A 368 -10.72 -13.72 1.46
C ARG A 368 -11.55 -14.61 2.37
N LYS A 369 -12.13 -15.67 1.81
CA LYS A 369 -12.95 -16.67 2.51
C LYS A 369 -12.17 -17.97 2.81
N ASP A 370 -10.85 -17.93 2.78
CA ASP A 370 -10.02 -19.14 2.80
C ASP A 370 -9.46 -19.48 4.20
N GLY A 371 -10.25 -19.31 5.26
CA GLY A 371 -9.86 -19.70 6.63
C GLY A 371 -10.69 -19.07 7.75
N GLN A 372 -10.31 -19.34 9.01
CA GLN A 372 -10.95 -18.77 10.21
C GLN A 372 -10.80 -17.23 10.30
N ARG A 373 -9.88 -16.63 9.55
CA ARG A 373 -9.62 -15.19 9.56
C ARG A 373 -10.16 -14.53 8.29
N SER A 374 -10.94 -13.46 8.45
CA SER A 374 -11.30 -12.58 7.33
C SER A 374 -10.09 -11.71 6.98
N GLU A 375 -9.18 -12.22 6.15
CA GLU A 375 -8.10 -11.41 5.58
C GLU A 375 -8.67 -10.40 4.59
N ILE A 376 -8.38 -9.12 4.81
CA ILE A 376 -8.82 -8.04 3.93
C ILE A 376 -7.67 -7.69 3.00
N GLU A 377 -7.91 -7.81 1.71
CA GLU A 377 -6.98 -7.43 0.66
C GLU A 377 -7.48 -6.16 -0.05
N GLU A 378 -6.58 -5.21 -0.25
CA GLU A 378 -6.82 -4.00 -1.04
C GLU A 378 -6.30 -4.21 -2.47
N TYR A 379 -7.05 -3.73 -3.46
CA TYR A 379 -6.67 -3.78 -4.86
C TYR A 379 -7.15 -2.57 -5.66
N ARG A 380 -6.59 -2.38 -6.86
CA ARG A 380 -7.02 -1.42 -7.87
C ARG A 380 -7.00 -2.05 -9.25
N TRP A 381 -7.88 -1.59 -10.12
CA TRP A 381 -7.84 -1.92 -11.54
C TRP A 381 -6.96 -0.93 -12.30
N LEU A 382 -6.10 -1.44 -13.16
CA LEU A 382 -5.25 -0.63 -14.04
C LEU A 382 -5.46 -1.06 -15.49
N GLN A 383 -5.28 -0.11 -16.41
CA GLN A 383 -5.13 -0.38 -17.83
C GLN A 383 -3.82 0.21 -18.33
N LEU A 384 -3.03 -0.61 -19.00
CA LEU A 384 -1.76 -0.18 -19.60
C LEU A 384 -1.85 -0.20 -21.14
N ALA A 385 -1.26 0.81 -21.76
CA ALA A 385 -1.01 0.88 -23.20
C ALA A 385 0.47 0.61 -23.51
N ASP A 386 0.72 -0.23 -24.51
CA ASP A 386 2.08 -0.64 -24.90
C ASP A 386 2.36 -0.61 -26.42
N ARG A 387 1.44 -0.03 -27.21
CA ARG A 387 1.38 -0.02 -28.69
C ARG A 387 1.02 -1.35 -29.36
N THR A 388 1.31 -2.49 -28.74
CA THR A 388 1.28 -3.77 -29.45
C THR A 388 -0.14 -4.25 -29.74
N SER A 389 -1.13 -3.72 -29.02
CA SER A 389 -2.55 -4.02 -29.19
C SER A 389 -3.40 -2.76 -28.95
N ASP A 390 -4.53 -2.68 -29.64
CA ASP A 390 -5.57 -1.67 -29.38
C ASP A 390 -6.28 -1.92 -28.04
N LYS A 391 -6.29 -3.17 -27.58
CA LYS A 391 -6.84 -3.54 -26.28
C LYS A 391 -5.79 -3.28 -25.20
N PRO A 392 -6.12 -2.55 -24.13
CA PRO A 392 -5.15 -2.33 -23.06
C PRO A 392 -4.90 -3.61 -22.27
N ILE A 393 -3.71 -3.70 -21.68
CA ILE A 393 -3.37 -4.74 -20.72
C ILE A 393 -4.15 -4.46 -19.43
N MET A 394 -5.05 -5.36 -19.09
CA MET A 394 -5.88 -5.29 -17.89
C MET A 394 -5.14 -5.85 -16.68
N ILE A 395 -5.01 -5.08 -15.59
CA ILE A 395 -4.35 -5.53 -14.36
C ILE A 395 -5.27 -5.32 -13.16
N LYS A 396 -5.49 -6.37 -12.37
CA LYS A 396 -6.04 -6.29 -11.01
C LYS A 396 -4.88 -6.31 -10.03
N LEU A 397 -4.41 -5.13 -9.64
CA LEU A 397 -3.22 -4.98 -8.80
C LEU A 397 -3.62 -4.94 -7.32
N PHE A 398 -3.24 -5.96 -6.56
CA PHE A 398 -3.35 -6.00 -5.10
C PHE A 398 -2.17 -5.29 -4.42
N SER A 399 -2.26 -5.00 -3.11
CA SER A 399 -1.14 -4.53 -2.29
C SER A 399 0.12 -5.39 -2.48
N THR A 400 1.26 -4.73 -2.71
CA THR A 400 2.56 -5.35 -3.04
C THR A 400 3.63 -5.11 -1.97
N SER A 401 3.25 -4.55 -0.81
CA SER A 401 4.20 -4.09 0.21
C SER A 401 5.11 -2.97 -0.33
N GLN A 402 4.56 -2.15 -1.21
CA GLN A 402 5.21 -1.00 -1.84
C GLN A 402 4.26 0.22 -1.78
N PRO A 403 3.84 0.65 -0.57
CA PRO A 403 2.79 1.67 -0.41
C PRO A 403 3.11 3.00 -1.10
N ASP A 404 4.39 3.41 -1.08
CA ASP A 404 4.86 4.64 -1.74
C ASP A 404 4.70 4.58 -3.26
N ILE A 405 4.91 3.41 -3.87
CA ILE A 405 4.74 3.22 -5.30
C ILE A 405 3.25 3.15 -5.64
N GLN A 406 2.45 2.41 -4.85
CA GLN A 406 1.01 2.29 -5.09
C GLN A 406 0.24 3.61 -4.96
N SER A 407 0.65 4.49 -4.06
CA SER A 407 0.07 5.83 -3.93
C SER A 407 0.40 6.74 -5.12
N ARG A 408 1.47 6.44 -5.88
CA ARG A 408 1.96 7.22 -7.02
C ARG A 408 1.60 6.65 -8.39
N ILE A 409 0.78 5.60 -8.45
CA ILE A 409 0.26 5.10 -9.73
C ILE A 409 -0.83 6.07 -10.20
N TYR A 410 -0.49 6.87 -11.20
CA TYR A 410 -1.38 7.82 -11.86
C TYR A 410 -1.42 7.54 -13.36
N PRO A 411 -2.47 7.98 -14.08
CA PRO A 411 -2.43 7.97 -15.53
C PRO A 411 -1.19 8.71 -16.06
N MET A 412 -0.72 8.31 -17.24
CA MET A 412 0.51 8.73 -17.89
C MET A 412 1.82 8.26 -17.22
N ALA A 413 1.77 7.60 -16.06
CA ALA A 413 2.96 7.00 -15.49
C ALA A 413 3.41 5.77 -16.31
N LEU A 414 4.72 5.54 -16.41
CA LEU A 414 5.26 4.30 -16.94
C LEU A 414 5.36 3.28 -15.80
N LEU A 415 4.65 2.17 -15.97
CA LEU A 415 4.54 1.11 -14.99
C LEU A 415 5.20 -0.16 -15.52
N VAL A 416 6.03 -0.78 -14.68
CA VAL A 416 6.52 -2.14 -14.88
C VAL A 416 6.00 -2.99 -13.74
N CYS A 417 5.37 -4.11 -14.07
CA CYS A 417 4.93 -5.09 -13.10
C CYS A 417 5.58 -6.42 -13.42
N THR A 418 6.27 -7.01 -12.46
CA THR A 418 6.92 -8.31 -12.65
C THR A 418 6.05 -9.45 -12.11
N ARG A 419 6.21 -10.63 -12.71
CA ARG A 419 5.61 -11.88 -12.27
C ARG A 419 4.11 -11.78 -12.01
N LEU A 420 3.37 -11.17 -12.93
CA LEU A 420 1.91 -11.19 -12.90
C LEU A 420 1.40 -12.50 -13.49
N LYS A 421 0.33 -13.04 -12.90
CA LYS A 421 -0.37 -14.24 -13.36
C LYS A 421 -1.54 -13.86 -14.25
N LEU A 422 -1.63 -14.49 -15.43
CA LEU A 422 -2.77 -14.37 -16.33
C LEU A 422 -3.96 -15.17 -15.82
N ILE A 423 -5.10 -14.49 -15.68
CA ILE A 423 -6.39 -15.07 -15.36
C ILE A 423 -7.33 -14.84 -16.53
N ARG A 424 -7.87 -15.94 -17.03
CA ARG A 424 -8.96 -16.03 -17.99
C ARG A 424 -10.16 -16.64 -17.32
N SER A 425 -11.30 -16.00 -17.51
CA SER A 425 -12.61 -16.52 -17.15
C SER A 425 -13.49 -16.43 -18.38
N ALA A 426 -14.11 -17.55 -18.78
CA ALA A 426 -15.25 -17.50 -19.66
C ALA A 426 -16.44 -16.98 -18.84
N VAL A 427 -17.21 -16.04 -19.38
CA VAL A 427 -18.53 -15.75 -18.84
C VAL A 427 -19.52 -16.61 -19.59
N ASP A 428 -19.58 -16.54 -20.92
CA ASP A 428 -20.36 -17.48 -21.75
C ASP A 428 -19.48 -18.18 -22.81
N ARG A 429 -20.11 -18.96 -23.72
CA ARG A 429 -19.40 -19.69 -24.79
C ARG A 429 -18.65 -18.76 -25.77
N ALA A 430 -18.98 -17.47 -25.82
CA ALA A 430 -18.44 -16.51 -26.79
C ALA A 430 -17.58 -15.40 -26.16
N THR A 431 -17.68 -15.17 -24.85
CA THR A 431 -17.00 -14.08 -24.15
C THR A 431 -16.02 -14.63 -23.12
N THR A 432 -14.74 -14.38 -23.38
CA THR A 432 -13.66 -14.64 -22.43
C THR A 432 -13.09 -13.30 -21.98
N PHE A 433 -12.89 -13.17 -20.67
CA PHE A 433 -12.27 -12.01 -20.05
C PHE A 433 -10.92 -12.41 -19.51
N GLU A 434 -9.92 -11.59 -19.79
CA GLU A 434 -8.55 -11.81 -19.37
C GLU A 434 -7.98 -10.60 -18.64
N TYR A 435 -7.30 -10.87 -17.53
CA TYR A 435 -6.58 -9.86 -16.78
C TYR A 435 -5.38 -10.49 -16.08
N LEU A 436 -4.40 -9.65 -15.78
CA LEU A 436 -3.24 -10.00 -14.99
C LEU A 436 -3.48 -9.66 -13.52
N THR A 437 -3.00 -10.51 -12.62
CA THR A 437 -3.07 -10.28 -11.16
C THR A 437 -1.75 -10.67 -10.51
N ASN A 438 -1.50 -10.16 -9.30
CA ASN A 438 -0.27 -10.40 -8.57
C ASN A 438 -0.04 -11.89 -8.29
N THR A 439 1.23 -12.29 -8.28
CA THR A 439 1.73 -13.45 -7.54
C THR A 439 2.28 -12.99 -6.18
N SER A 440 2.71 -13.92 -5.32
CA SER A 440 3.39 -13.56 -4.06
C SER A 440 4.70 -12.78 -4.26
N LEU A 441 5.32 -12.92 -5.44
CA LEU A 441 6.62 -12.35 -5.81
C LEU A 441 6.52 -11.14 -6.76
N THR A 442 5.29 -10.64 -7.01
CA THR A 442 5.10 -9.46 -7.86
C THR A 442 5.78 -8.24 -7.27
N GLN A 443 6.55 -7.53 -8.09
CA GLN A 443 7.10 -6.22 -7.78
C GLN A 443 6.61 -5.19 -8.81
N VAL A 444 6.47 -3.94 -8.37
CA VAL A 444 5.97 -2.84 -9.21
C VAL A 444 7.01 -1.73 -9.28
N TYR A 445 7.23 -1.15 -10.44
CA TYR A 445 8.11 0.00 -10.62
C TYR A 445 7.38 1.07 -11.42
N CYS A 446 7.49 2.34 -10.98
CA CYS A 446 6.71 3.45 -11.53
C CYS A 446 7.62 4.66 -11.81
N THR A 447 7.26 5.51 -12.78
CA THR A 447 7.95 6.80 -12.99
C THR A 447 7.76 7.73 -11.80
N GLY A 448 8.78 8.55 -11.50
CA GLY A 448 8.75 9.47 -10.36
C GLY A 448 8.98 8.82 -8.99
N THR A 449 9.37 7.54 -8.94
CA THR A 449 9.70 6.82 -7.69
C THR A 449 11.19 6.51 -7.55
N GLY A 450 12.05 7.06 -8.40
CA GLY A 450 13.49 6.76 -8.44
C GLY A 450 13.83 5.33 -8.92
N SER A 451 12.82 4.51 -9.24
CA SER A 451 13.02 3.10 -9.59
C SER A 451 13.59 2.91 -10.99
N HIS A 452 13.08 3.62 -12.00
CA HIS A 452 13.47 3.36 -13.40
C HIS A 452 14.94 3.61 -13.76
N PRO A 453 15.63 4.67 -13.26
CA PRO A 453 17.03 4.96 -13.60
C PRO A 453 18.00 3.79 -13.35
N VAL A 454 17.72 2.93 -12.39
CA VAL A 454 18.65 1.93 -11.82
C VAL A 454 18.31 0.51 -12.28
N MET A 455 17.27 0.31 -13.09
CA MET A 455 16.71 -1.02 -13.33
C MET A 455 17.44 -1.82 -14.43
N PRO A 456 17.76 -3.11 -14.16
CA PRO A 456 18.60 -3.94 -15.03
C PRO A 456 17.89 -4.45 -16.30
N TYR A 457 16.55 -4.36 -16.37
CA TYR A 457 15.78 -4.84 -17.53
C TYR A 457 15.78 -3.89 -18.75
N ARG A 458 16.38 -2.70 -18.67
CA ARG A 458 16.37 -1.73 -19.78
C ARG A 458 17.05 -2.22 -21.06
N GLY A 459 18.03 -3.11 -20.93
CA GLY A 459 18.72 -3.73 -22.06
C GLY A 459 17.90 -4.80 -22.78
N ILE A 460 16.78 -5.25 -22.24
CA ILE A 460 16.01 -6.36 -22.81
C ILE A 460 15.20 -5.85 -24.02
N ARG A 461 15.14 -6.65 -25.10
CA ARG A 461 14.56 -6.26 -26.39
C ARG A 461 13.12 -5.70 -26.28
N PRO A 462 12.15 -6.33 -25.58
CA PRO A 462 10.79 -5.79 -25.47
C PRO A 462 10.75 -4.41 -24.81
N ILE A 463 11.61 -4.18 -23.81
CA ILE A 463 11.74 -2.88 -23.14
C ILE A 463 12.30 -1.83 -24.09
N ARG A 464 13.37 -2.15 -24.84
CA ARG A 464 13.95 -1.23 -25.84
C ARG A 464 12.92 -0.83 -26.90
N GLN A 465 12.13 -1.79 -27.37
CA GLN A 465 11.05 -1.53 -28.35
C GLN A 465 9.96 -0.63 -27.77
N PHE A 466 9.50 -0.92 -26.55
CA PHE A 466 8.53 -0.09 -25.84
C PHE A 466 9.05 1.35 -25.63
N LEU A 467 10.29 1.51 -25.16
CA LEU A 467 10.88 2.83 -24.94
C LEU A 467 11.09 3.60 -26.25
N HIS A 468 11.39 2.91 -27.35
CA HIS A 468 11.46 3.53 -28.67
C HIS A 468 10.09 4.03 -29.13
N TRP A 469 9.03 3.24 -28.93
CA TRP A 469 7.66 3.67 -29.19
C TRP A 469 7.27 4.88 -28.35
N LEU A 470 7.59 4.87 -27.05
CA LEU A 470 7.23 5.96 -26.14
C LEU A 470 7.79 7.31 -26.60
N LYS A 471 8.95 7.33 -27.29
CA LYS A 471 9.52 8.56 -27.87
C LYS A 471 8.76 9.08 -29.09
N GLN A 472 7.94 8.24 -29.73
CA GLN A 472 7.24 8.53 -30.98
C GLN A 472 5.73 8.74 -30.78
N VAL A 473 5.20 8.36 -29.62
CA VAL A 473 3.75 8.44 -29.38
C VAL A 473 3.31 9.89 -29.20
N ASP A 474 2.16 10.24 -29.78
CA ASP A 474 1.50 11.50 -29.47
C ASP A 474 0.94 11.45 -28.04
N GLU A 475 1.59 12.18 -27.13
CA GLU A 475 1.18 12.28 -25.73
C GLU A 475 -0.26 12.79 -25.59
N SER A 476 -0.71 13.68 -26.49
CA SER A 476 -2.05 14.26 -26.47
C SER A 476 -3.10 13.16 -26.64
N SER A 477 -2.89 12.27 -27.61
CA SER A 477 -3.77 11.12 -27.85
C SER A 477 -3.84 10.15 -26.67
N LEU A 478 -2.73 9.93 -25.96
CA LEU A 478 -2.73 9.10 -24.74
C LEU A 478 -3.48 9.80 -23.60
N LEU A 479 -3.28 11.11 -23.43
CA LEU A 479 -3.92 11.89 -22.39
C LEU A 479 -5.44 11.98 -22.56
N GLU A 480 -5.93 12.06 -23.81
CA GLU A 480 -7.37 12.02 -24.11
C GLU A 480 -8.04 10.71 -23.67
N ARG A 481 -7.27 9.62 -23.61
CA ARG A 481 -7.72 8.29 -23.17
C ARG A 481 -7.48 8.05 -21.68
N ALA A 482 -6.70 8.92 -21.02
CA ALA A 482 -6.28 8.76 -19.64
C ALA A 482 -7.43 9.06 -18.68
N VAL A 483 -7.76 8.09 -17.81
CA VAL A 483 -8.86 8.21 -16.85
C VAL A 483 -8.42 7.78 -15.45
N ILE A 484 -8.83 8.53 -14.44
CA ILE A 484 -8.58 8.21 -13.02
C ILE A 484 -9.89 8.12 -12.23
N GLY A 485 -9.94 7.16 -11.33
CA GLY A 485 -11.06 6.94 -10.43
C GLY A 485 -12.22 6.19 -11.08
N GLY A 486 -13.43 6.55 -10.70
CA GLY A 486 -14.65 5.89 -11.15
C GLY A 486 -14.84 4.48 -10.58
N TYR A 487 -15.98 3.88 -10.91
CA TYR A 487 -16.31 2.49 -10.61
C TYR A 487 -15.93 1.64 -11.81
N PHE A 488 -14.95 0.74 -11.63
CA PHE A 488 -14.56 -0.19 -12.68
C PHE A 488 -15.33 -1.52 -12.54
N GLY A 489 -16.19 -1.80 -13.52
CA GLY A 489 -16.92 -3.06 -13.61
C GLY A 489 -16.14 -4.07 -14.45
N TYR A 490 -15.38 -4.95 -13.80
CA TYR A 490 -14.68 -6.04 -14.48
C TYR A 490 -14.80 -7.38 -13.71
N PRO A 491 -15.15 -8.50 -14.37
CA PRO A 491 -15.57 -8.57 -15.77
C PRO A 491 -16.84 -7.72 -16.03
N PRO A 492 -17.11 -7.33 -17.29
CA PRO A 492 -18.32 -6.62 -17.67
C PRO A 492 -19.58 -7.28 -17.12
N LEU A 493 -20.58 -6.46 -16.83
CA LEU A 493 -21.86 -6.97 -16.36
C LEU A 493 -22.49 -7.85 -17.45
N PRO A 494 -23.10 -8.99 -17.09
CA PRO A 494 -23.83 -9.79 -18.05
C PRO A 494 -24.93 -8.95 -18.69
N VAL A 495 -25.07 -9.11 -20.01
CA VAL A 495 -25.93 -8.27 -20.86
C VAL A 495 -27.42 -8.61 -20.74
N SER A 496 -27.75 -9.69 -20.04
CA SER A 496 -29.14 -10.11 -19.80
C SER A 496 -29.24 -10.97 -18.54
N LEU A 497 -30.43 -11.01 -17.92
CA LEU A 497 -30.71 -11.88 -16.78
C LEU A 497 -30.53 -13.38 -17.13
N PRO A 498 -30.98 -13.88 -18.31
CA PRO A 498 -30.69 -15.26 -18.71
C PRO A 498 -29.19 -15.59 -18.73
N ASN A 499 -28.37 -14.71 -19.32
CA ASN A 499 -26.91 -14.90 -19.36
C ASN A 499 -26.31 -14.88 -17.94
N PHE A 500 -26.80 -13.99 -17.07
CA PHE A 500 -26.42 -13.99 -15.65
C PHE A 500 -26.78 -15.29 -14.92
N MET A 501 -27.95 -15.86 -15.20
CA MET A 501 -28.44 -17.08 -14.54
C MET A 501 -27.74 -18.34 -15.04
N GLU A 502 -27.47 -18.44 -16.35
CA GLU A 502 -26.80 -19.60 -16.97
C GLU A 502 -25.36 -19.78 -16.46
N ASN A 503 -24.67 -18.68 -16.17
CA ASN A 503 -23.27 -18.67 -15.78
C ASN A 503 -23.04 -18.81 -14.27
N ARG A 504 -24.11 -18.89 -13.47
CA ARG A 504 -24.05 -19.04 -12.01
C ARG A 504 -24.33 -20.47 -11.58
N ARG A 505 -23.27 -21.29 -11.57
CA ARG A 505 -23.29 -22.61 -10.92
C ARG A 505 -23.29 -22.42 -9.39
N GLY A 506 -24.49 -22.35 -8.79
CA GLY A 506 -24.70 -22.39 -7.34
C GLY A 506 -24.70 -21.03 -6.61
N GLU A 507 -25.66 -20.89 -5.69
CA GLU A 507 -25.73 -19.92 -4.56
C GLU A 507 -26.40 -18.53 -4.68
N ALA A 508 -26.89 -18.06 -5.83
CA ALA A 508 -27.66 -16.80 -5.82
C ALA A 508 -29.17 -17.06 -5.86
N GLY A 509 -29.77 -17.30 -4.69
CA GLY A 509 -31.23 -17.19 -4.53
C GLY A 509 -31.68 -15.74 -4.78
N LEU A 510 -32.94 -15.57 -5.21
CA LEU A 510 -33.58 -14.26 -5.18
C LEU A 510 -33.57 -13.77 -3.72
N ILE A 511 -33.05 -12.56 -3.49
CA ILE A 511 -33.11 -11.91 -2.19
C ILE A 511 -34.15 -10.79 -2.23
N SER A 512 -34.89 -10.63 -1.15
CA SER A 512 -35.79 -9.51 -0.91
C SER A 512 -35.01 -8.19 -0.79
N GLY A 513 -35.71 -7.06 -0.93
CA GLY A 513 -35.12 -5.74 -0.68
C GLY A 513 -34.60 -5.58 0.77
N GLY A 514 -35.25 -6.24 1.73
CA GLY A 514 -34.79 -6.27 3.14
C GLY A 514 -33.47 -7.01 3.30
N GLU A 515 -33.31 -8.16 2.65
CA GLU A 515 -32.04 -8.91 2.65
C GLU A 515 -30.94 -8.15 1.90
N MET A 516 -31.25 -7.48 0.79
CA MET A 516 -30.31 -6.60 0.10
C MET A 516 -29.82 -5.47 1.01
N LYS A 517 -30.71 -4.86 1.80
CA LYS A 517 -30.35 -3.84 2.79
C LYS A 517 -29.39 -4.41 3.84
N LEU A 518 -29.69 -5.59 4.39
CA LEU A 518 -28.81 -6.27 5.37
C LEU A 518 -27.43 -6.60 4.77
N GLU A 519 -27.37 -7.02 3.51
CA GLU A 519 -26.10 -7.26 2.82
C GLU A 519 -25.29 -5.97 2.62
N CYS A 520 -25.94 -4.86 2.28
CA CYS A 520 -25.30 -3.56 2.18
C CYS A 520 -24.78 -3.05 3.53
N GLU A 521 -25.51 -3.28 4.62
CA GLU A 521 -25.11 -2.87 5.97
C GLU A 521 -23.87 -3.62 6.47
N LYS A 522 -23.61 -4.84 5.98
CA LYS A 522 -22.40 -5.62 6.30
C LYS A 522 -21.12 -5.07 5.65
N LEU A 523 -21.24 -4.21 4.64
CA LEU A 523 -20.10 -3.66 3.93
C LEU A 523 -19.31 -2.71 4.84
N ILE A 524 -17.99 -2.79 4.71
CA ILE A 524 -17.06 -1.82 5.27
C ILE A 524 -16.47 -0.98 4.14
N TYR A 525 -15.72 0.05 4.51
CA TYR A 525 -15.15 1.03 3.60
C TYR A 525 -14.45 0.36 2.41
N ARG A 526 -14.83 0.80 1.20
CA ARG A 526 -14.32 0.34 -0.11
C ARG A 526 -14.56 -1.12 -0.45
N GLU A 527 -15.34 -1.86 0.35
CA GLU A 527 -15.86 -3.14 -0.12
C GLU A 527 -16.93 -2.95 -1.18
N LYS A 528 -17.05 -3.97 -2.03
CA LYS A 528 -18.01 -3.99 -3.14
C LYS A 528 -18.88 -5.23 -3.02
N ARG A 529 -20.19 -5.02 -3.15
CA ARG A 529 -21.17 -6.06 -3.44
C ARG A 529 -21.80 -5.76 -4.78
N GLN A 530 -22.04 -6.79 -5.57
CA GLN A 530 -22.74 -6.68 -6.85
C GLN A 530 -24.09 -7.37 -6.72
N PHE A 531 -25.14 -6.64 -7.06
CA PHE A 531 -26.51 -7.14 -7.15
C PHE A 531 -26.99 -6.99 -8.59
N ALA A 532 -27.75 -7.96 -9.07
CA ALA A 532 -28.54 -7.82 -10.29
C ALA A 532 -29.99 -7.62 -9.88
N ILE A 533 -30.64 -6.59 -10.41
CA ILE A 533 -32.01 -6.23 -10.05
C ILE A 533 -32.89 -6.40 -11.29
N GLN A 534 -33.95 -7.18 -11.15
CA GLN A 534 -35.03 -7.24 -12.12
C GLN A 534 -36.19 -6.38 -11.58
N CYS A 535 -36.57 -5.34 -12.30
CA CYS A 535 -37.68 -4.47 -11.91
C CYS A 535 -38.49 -4.05 -13.15
N VAL A 536 -39.78 -3.77 -12.94
CA VAL A 536 -40.62 -3.09 -13.92
C VAL A 536 -40.56 -1.60 -13.61
N ILE A 537 -40.15 -0.78 -14.58
CA ILE A 537 -40.20 0.68 -14.45
C ILE A 537 -41.68 1.09 -14.57
N THR A 538 -42.28 1.51 -13.47
CA THR A 538 -43.71 1.89 -13.41
C THR A 538 -43.92 3.40 -13.64
N ALA A 539 -42.94 4.23 -13.30
CA ALA A 539 -42.95 5.66 -13.54
C ALA A 539 -41.50 6.20 -13.62
N ALA A 540 -41.32 7.34 -14.28
CA ALA A 540 -40.07 8.10 -14.28
C ALA A 540 -40.39 9.56 -13.97
N CYS A 541 -39.78 10.10 -12.92
CA CYS A 541 -39.97 11.50 -12.50
C CYS A 541 -38.70 12.29 -12.76
N TYR A 542 -38.84 13.51 -13.29
CA TYR A 542 -37.74 14.44 -13.46
C TYR A 542 -37.64 15.33 -12.22
N HIS A 543 -36.48 15.32 -11.54
CA HIS A 543 -36.20 16.22 -10.44
C HIS A 543 -35.18 17.27 -10.88
N HIS A 544 -35.55 18.55 -10.82
CA HIS A 544 -34.62 19.64 -11.03
C HIS A 544 -33.65 19.70 -9.84
N ARG A 545 -32.35 19.73 -10.10
CA ARG A 545 -31.28 19.58 -9.09
C ARG A 545 -31.22 20.75 -8.08
N GLU A 546 -32.04 21.78 -8.24
CA GLU A 546 -32.03 23.01 -7.44
C GLU A 546 -32.84 22.92 -6.13
N ASP A 547 -33.70 21.92 -5.94
CA ASP A 547 -34.51 21.75 -4.71
C ASP A 547 -33.82 20.94 -3.59
N SER A 548 -32.49 20.99 -3.51
CA SER A 548 -31.72 20.32 -2.44
C SER A 548 -31.68 21.13 -1.12
N GLY A 549 -32.61 22.06 -0.92
CA GLY A 549 -32.89 22.70 0.35
C GLY A 549 -34.20 22.18 0.94
N ARG A 550 -34.12 21.18 1.83
CA ARG A 550 -35.24 20.58 2.62
C ARG A 550 -36.18 19.65 1.86
N THR A 551 -35.74 18.41 1.64
CA THR A 551 -36.69 17.30 1.53
C THR A 551 -36.96 16.76 2.94
N GLN A 552 -37.98 17.29 3.60
CA GLN A 552 -38.66 16.50 4.65
C GLN A 552 -39.24 15.28 3.95
N TYR A 553 -39.05 14.09 4.55
CA TYR A 553 -39.70 12.86 4.11
C TYR A 553 -41.22 13.03 4.28
N SER A 554 -41.88 13.58 3.26
CA SER A 554 -43.32 13.45 3.09
C SER A 554 -43.59 12.13 2.40
N ASP A 555 -44.55 11.38 2.93
CA ASP A 555 -44.91 10.02 2.53
C ASP A 555 -44.94 9.81 1.01
N LEU A 556 -44.24 8.76 0.55
CA LEU A 556 -44.34 8.28 -0.83
C LEU A 556 -45.81 7.91 -1.12
N PRO A 557 -46.41 8.36 -2.23
CA PRO A 557 -47.73 7.89 -2.61
C PRO A 557 -47.65 6.40 -2.95
N SER A 558 -48.37 5.60 -2.18
CA SER A 558 -48.61 4.18 -2.43
C SER A 558 -49.06 4.00 -3.88
N ALA A 559 -48.22 3.40 -4.72
CA ALA A 559 -48.61 3.07 -6.08
C ALA A 559 -49.83 2.13 -6.02
N PRO A 560 -50.97 2.46 -6.66
CA PRO A 560 -52.12 1.58 -6.65
C PRO A 560 -51.74 0.27 -7.36
N LEU A 561 -52.03 -0.86 -6.70
CA LEU A 561 -51.94 -2.19 -7.28
C LEU A 561 -52.78 -2.23 -8.55
N SER A 562 -52.12 -2.35 -9.70
CA SER A 562 -52.80 -2.33 -11.00
C SER A 562 -53.69 -3.58 -11.16
N PRO A 563 -54.91 -3.44 -11.71
CA PRO A 563 -55.90 -4.52 -11.78
C PRO A 563 -55.52 -5.54 -12.86
N ARG A 564 -55.71 -6.83 -12.54
CA ARG A 564 -55.63 -7.93 -13.50
C ARG A 564 -56.72 -7.78 -14.56
N VAL A 565 -56.37 -7.54 -15.83
CA VAL A 565 -57.25 -7.91 -16.97
C VAL A 565 -56.48 -8.47 -18.18
N ARG A 566 -57.17 -9.46 -18.77
CA ARG A 566 -56.97 -10.47 -19.82
C ARG A 566 -56.07 -10.20 -21.03
N ARG A 567 -55.47 -11.33 -21.46
CA ARG A 567 -54.94 -11.64 -22.81
C ARG A 567 -55.90 -11.19 -23.92
N GLN A 568 -55.36 -10.48 -24.92
CA GLN A 568 -55.89 -10.47 -26.28
C GLN A 568 -54.75 -10.39 -27.31
N ARG A 569 -55.10 -10.77 -28.53
CA ARG A 569 -54.30 -11.46 -29.56
C ARG A 569 -53.66 -10.48 -30.58
N GLU A 570 -52.71 -11.03 -31.33
CA GLU A 570 -51.91 -10.54 -32.46
C GLU A 570 -52.48 -9.44 -33.39
N GLY A 571 -51.57 -8.60 -33.91
CA GLY A 571 -51.76 -7.77 -35.11
C GLY A 571 -50.59 -6.81 -35.40
N SER A 572 -49.85 -7.10 -36.47
CA SER A 572 -48.93 -6.30 -37.35
C SER A 572 -49.15 -4.76 -37.40
N GLU A 573 -48.22 -3.84 -37.71
CA GLU A 573 -47.00 -3.75 -38.55
C GLU A 573 -46.20 -2.44 -38.18
N PRO A 574 -45.00 -2.17 -38.75
CA PRO A 574 -43.96 -1.29 -38.18
C PRO A 574 -43.82 0.08 -38.87
N HIS A 575 -43.31 1.13 -38.19
CA HIS A 575 -42.69 2.27 -38.89
C HIS A 575 -41.63 3.09 -38.10
N ARG A 576 -40.42 3.07 -38.68
CA ARG A 576 -39.44 4.15 -38.99
C ARG A 576 -38.89 5.09 -37.90
N THR A 577 -37.56 5.09 -37.80
CA THR A 577 -36.66 6.06 -37.15
C THR A 577 -36.31 7.25 -38.07
N PRO A 578 -35.92 8.42 -37.52
CA PRO A 578 -35.15 9.42 -38.25
C PRO A 578 -33.73 9.64 -37.71
N VAL A 579 -32.93 10.18 -38.61
CA VAL A 579 -31.47 10.23 -38.69
C VAL A 579 -30.87 11.47 -38.02
N LYS A 580 -29.60 11.32 -37.60
CA LYS A 580 -28.65 12.32 -37.07
C LYS A 580 -28.48 13.57 -37.95
N ARG A 581 -28.24 14.72 -37.31
CA ARG A 581 -27.47 15.84 -37.87
C ARG A 581 -26.36 16.25 -36.88
N LYS A 582 -25.11 16.25 -37.38
CA LYS A 582 -23.97 16.98 -36.82
C LYS A 582 -23.75 18.23 -37.67
N LEU A 583 -23.29 19.34 -37.09
CA LEU A 583 -22.45 20.34 -37.75
C LEU A 583 -21.63 21.11 -36.69
N PHE A 584 -20.39 21.41 -37.05
CA PHE A 584 -19.27 21.82 -36.20
C PHE A 584 -19.11 23.35 -36.08
N SER A 585 -18.20 23.73 -35.17
CA SER A 585 -17.15 24.78 -35.30
C SER A 585 -17.35 26.06 -34.48
N SER A 586 -16.41 26.33 -33.56
CA SER A 586 -15.60 27.55 -33.66
C SER A 586 -14.30 27.44 -32.86
N THR A 587 -13.27 28.06 -33.42
CA THR A 587 -11.87 28.12 -33.05
C THR A 587 -11.56 29.41 -32.28
N SER A 588 -10.65 29.37 -31.30
CA SER A 588 -9.83 30.54 -30.86
C SER A 588 -8.65 30.08 -29.97
N PRO A 589 -7.57 30.89 -29.83
CA PRO A 589 -6.20 30.41 -29.81
C PRO A 589 -5.56 30.19 -28.43
N ARG A 590 -4.50 29.37 -28.46
CA ARG A 590 -3.65 28.92 -27.35
C ARG A 590 -2.88 30.08 -26.69
N LYS A 591 -2.96 30.17 -25.35
CA LYS A 591 -1.93 30.81 -24.51
C LYS A 591 -0.89 29.76 -24.14
N ARG A 592 0.36 30.04 -24.50
CA ARG A 592 1.55 29.26 -24.17
C ARG A 592 1.91 29.54 -22.70
N LEU A 593 1.97 28.52 -21.84
CA LEU A 593 2.53 28.63 -20.50
C LEU A 593 3.94 28.02 -20.49
N ALA A 594 4.84 28.70 -19.76
CA ALA A 594 6.28 28.50 -19.74
C ALA A 594 6.73 27.12 -19.21
N PRO A 595 7.90 26.62 -19.63
CA PRO A 595 8.47 25.39 -19.07
C PRO A 595 9.02 25.61 -17.64
N PRO A 596 9.04 24.57 -16.79
CA PRO A 596 9.68 24.66 -15.49
C PRO A 596 11.22 24.68 -15.62
N LEU A 597 11.81 25.46 -14.72
CA LEU A 597 13.23 25.79 -14.54
C LEU A 597 14.16 24.57 -14.59
N GLN A 598 15.20 24.65 -15.42
CA GLN A 598 16.37 23.78 -15.35
C GLN A 598 17.35 24.29 -14.26
N PRO A 599 18.07 23.41 -13.55
CA PRO A 599 19.19 23.80 -12.71
C PRO A 599 20.39 24.25 -13.57
N LEU A 600 21.11 25.28 -13.12
CA LEU A 600 22.37 25.73 -13.72
C LEU A 600 23.34 24.57 -13.88
N ALA A 601 23.75 24.31 -15.13
CA ALA A 601 24.99 23.62 -15.45
C ALA A 601 25.99 24.68 -15.91
N THR A 602 27.17 24.67 -15.31
CA THR A 602 28.34 25.45 -15.73
C THR A 602 28.82 24.96 -17.09
N GLU A 603 28.85 25.87 -18.07
CA GLU A 603 29.68 25.82 -19.29
C GLU A 603 31.16 25.73 -18.86
N ASP A 604 32.07 25.02 -19.52
CA ASP A 604 32.40 25.06 -20.95
C ASP A 604 32.93 23.70 -21.43
N ASP A 605 32.59 23.34 -22.67
CA ASP A 605 33.43 22.49 -23.52
C ASP A 605 33.11 22.75 -25.00
N ALA A 606 34.08 23.33 -25.73
CA ALA A 606 34.24 23.28 -27.19
C ALA A 606 35.63 23.87 -27.53
N GLU A 607 36.44 23.37 -28.46
CA GLU A 607 36.43 22.24 -29.38
C GLU A 607 37.89 22.10 -29.93
N ARG A 608 38.30 20.88 -30.29
CA ARG A 608 39.27 20.48 -31.34
C ARG A 608 40.76 20.88 -31.25
N GLY A 609 41.60 19.85 -31.35
CA GLY A 609 42.60 19.76 -32.44
C GLY A 609 44.08 19.71 -32.05
N GLU A 610 44.70 18.58 -32.44
CA GLU A 610 46.12 18.39 -32.77
C GLU A 610 47.17 18.09 -31.67
N SER A 611 47.86 16.99 -31.99
CA SER A 611 49.12 16.47 -31.47
C SER A 611 50.30 17.44 -31.56
N HIS A 612 51.15 17.51 -30.54
CA HIS A 612 52.61 17.36 -30.62
C HIS A 612 53.29 17.53 -29.24
N LYS A 613 54.56 17.11 -29.20
CA LYS A 613 55.43 16.75 -28.06
C LYS A 613 55.96 17.93 -27.22
N ASN A 614 56.59 17.54 -26.08
CA ASN A 614 57.55 18.27 -25.21
C ASN A 614 56.87 19.25 -24.22
N GLY A 615 57.23 19.41 -22.95
CA GLY A 615 58.40 19.05 -22.16
C GLY A 615 58.69 20.23 -21.20
N TRP A 616 59.03 19.94 -19.94
CA TRP A 616 59.78 20.77 -18.99
C TRP A 616 59.10 21.89 -18.14
N ILE A 617 59.30 21.73 -16.81
CA ILE A 617 59.74 22.72 -15.78
C ILE A 617 58.69 23.39 -14.86
N HIS A 618 58.85 23.09 -13.56
CA HIS A 618 58.42 23.83 -12.35
C HIS A 618 58.99 25.26 -12.29
N PRO A 619 58.34 26.21 -11.58
CA PRO A 619 58.80 26.48 -10.22
C PRO A 619 57.70 26.85 -9.21
N ALA A 620 58.08 26.73 -7.94
CA ALA A 620 57.36 27.13 -6.75
C ALA A 620 57.22 28.66 -6.61
N ASN A 621 56.23 29.13 -5.85
CA ASN A 621 56.48 29.92 -4.64
C ASN A 621 55.22 30.23 -3.80
N HIS A 622 55.46 30.25 -2.49
CA HIS A 622 54.67 30.73 -1.37
C HIS A 622 53.99 32.11 -1.59
N PHE A 623 52.86 32.35 -0.91
CA PHE A 623 52.74 33.40 0.13
C PHE A 623 51.41 33.30 0.91
N THR A 624 51.56 33.45 2.23
CA THR A 624 50.55 33.46 3.30
C THR A 624 50.01 34.88 3.51
N VAL A 625 48.70 35.09 3.77
CA VAL A 625 48.22 36.29 4.49
C VAL A 625 47.01 35.98 5.38
N ASN A 626 47.20 36.26 6.68
CA ASN A 626 46.20 36.37 7.76
C ASN A 626 45.18 37.49 7.51
N GLN A 627 43.97 37.38 8.05
CA GLN A 627 43.34 38.54 8.66
C GLN A 627 42.41 38.21 9.83
N LYS A 628 42.61 39.01 10.89
CA LYS A 628 42.04 39.00 12.23
C LYS A 628 40.70 39.74 12.30
N ALA A 629 39.96 39.42 13.35
CA ALA A 629 38.80 40.12 13.88
C ALA A 629 39.13 41.47 14.56
N ASN A 630 38.16 42.40 14.53
CA ASN A 630 37.62 43.22 15.64
C ASN A 630 36.53 44.15 15.06
N GLN A 631 35.30 44.15 15.60
CA GLN A 631 34.80 45.05 16.67
C GLN A 631 34.96 46.54 16.33
N ASP A 632 33.86 47.18 15.88
CA ASP A 632 33.02 48.08 16.67
C ASP A 632 31.58 48.11 16.10
#